data_AF-R5BL11-F1
#
_entry.id   AF-R5BL11-F1
#
_cell.length_a   1.000
_cell.length_b   1.000
_cell.length_c   1.000
_cell.angle_alpha   90.00
_cell.angle_beta   90.00
_cell.angle_gamma   90.00
#
_symmetry.space_group_name_H-M   'P 1'
#
loop_
_entity.id
_entity.type
_entity.pdbx_description
1 polymer ?
#
loop_
_entity_poly.entity_id
_entity_poly.type
_entity_poly.pdbx_seq_one_letter_code
_entity_poly.pdbx_strand_id
1 'polypeptide(L)'
;MKKNDCVPLPNDILVAKDGSYLKEVFICSEYKECAILSSIAIFRPNNNIIVPEILLYLLKQPSIKKDVGDNYVSGSALPRIVLKDFKKYTFILPPMVEQIKISTILHEITRKIQVNTDEIKVLSSLRDYLLPKLISGEISVSKMLVALNYCLSDYLIQFYHRLKIKFAQFLPVSLHSQEYQPLNHLYHFCLLNQKQCHFLY
;
A
#
# COMPACT_ATOMS: atom_id res chain seq x y z
N MET A 1 0.30 -26.74 24.95
CA MET A 1 -0.33 -27.34 23.75
C MET A 1 -0.98 -26.23 22.94
N LYS A 2 -0.45 -25.89 21.75
CA LYS A 2 -1.15 -25.00 20.81
C LYS A 2 -2.34 -25.79 20.26
N LYS A 3 -3.58 -25.38 20.54
CA LYS A 3 -4.71 -25.81 19.70
C LYS A 3 -4.51 -25.16 18.34
N ASN A 4 -4.57 -25.93 17.26
CA ASN A 4 -4.41 -25.40 15.89
C ASN A 4 -5.38 -24.24 15.57
N ASP A 5 -6.51 -24.13 16.30
CA ASP A 5 -7.49 -23.05 16.15
C ASP A 5 -7.05 -21.67 16.67
N CYS A 6 -5.90 -21.56 17.36
CA CYS A 6 -5.42 -20.29 17.91
C CYS A 6 -4.35 -19.61 17.03
N VAL A 7 -3.98 -20.24 15.91
CA VAL A 7 -2.98 -19.71 14.97
C VAL A 7 -3.73 -19.10 13.77
N PRO A 8 -3.49 -17.81 13.45
CA PRO A 8 -4.13 -17.15 12.33
C PRO A 8 -3.52 -17.62 11.01
N LEU A 9 -4.37 -17.83 10.02
CA LEU A 9 -4.00 -18.19 8.66
C LEU A 9 -4.20 -16.99 7.73
N PRO A 10 -3.51 -16.95 6.57
CA PRO A 10 -3.80 -15.97 5.54
C PRO A 10 -5.30 -15.91 5.23
N ASN A 11 -5.84 -14.70 5.10
CA ASN A 11 -7.25 -14.37 4.90
C ASN A 11 -8.18 -14.55 6.11
N ASP A 12 -7.67 -14.97 7.27
CA ASP A 12 -8.45 -14.88 8.51
C ASP A 12 -8.71 -13.41 8.86
N ILE A 13 -9.92 -13.10 9.35
CA ILE A 13 -10.27 -11.79 9.86
C ILE A 13 -10.04 -11.76 11.36
N LEU A 14 -9.19 -10.84 11.81
CA LEU A 14 -8.82 -10.66 13.21
C LEU A 14 -9.60 -9.49 13.79
N VAL A 15 -10.27 -9.73 14.91
CA VAL A 15 -11.18 -8.77 15.55
C VAL A 15 -10.79 -8.59 17.00
N ALA A 16 -10.56 -7.35 17.43
CA ALA A 16 -10.51 -7.04 18.85
C ALA A 16 -11.88 -7.34 19.48
N LYS A 17 -11.92 -8.26 20.45
CA LYS A 17 -13.18 -8.77 21.02
C LYS A 17 -13.47 -8.22 22.42
N ASP A 18 -12.44 -7.81 23.15
CA ASP A 18 -12.54 -7.29 24.52
C ASP A 18 -12.22 -5.77 24.55
N GLY A 19 -12.99 -4.99 25.31
CA GLY A 19 -12.84 -3.55 25.42
C GLY A 19 -13.35 -2.82 24.18
N SER A 20 -12.51 -2.69 23.16
CA SER A 20 -12.81 -1.97 21.91
C SER A 20 -13.39 -2.90 20.84
N TYR A 21 -14.47 -3.61 21.19
CA TYR A 21 -15.12 -4.59 20.31
C TYR A 21 -15.41 -4.01 18.91
N LEU A 22 -15.04 -4.77 17.87
CA LEU A 22 -15.19 -4.38 16.45
C LEU A 22 -14.61 -3.00 16.07
N LYS A 23 -13.74 -2.41 16.90
CA LYS A 23 -13.03 -1.19 16.54
C LYS A 23 -11.87 -1.51 15.60
N GLU A 24 -11.08 -2.50 15.97
CA GLU A 24 -9.95 -2.98 15.19
C GLU A 24 -10.32 -4.30 14.51
N VAL A 25 -10.46 -4.23 13.18
CA VAL A 25 -10.75 -5.38 12.32
C VAL A 25 -9.80 -5.35 11.14
N PHE A 26 -9.04 -6.42 10.94
CA PHE A 26 -8.03 -6.52 9.88
C PHE A 26 -7.93 -7.93 9.30
N ILE A 27 -7.50 -8.00 8.05
CA ILE A 27 -7.22 -9.28 7.37
C ILE A 27 -5.78 -9.69 7.72
N CYS A 28 -5.60 -10.96 8.08
CA CYS A 28 -4.28 -11.56 8.22
C CYS A 28 -3.67 -11.76 6.82
N SER A 29 -2.66 -10.96 6.48
CA SER A 29 -1.99 -11.02 5.18
C SER A 29 -0.97 -12.15 5.06
N GLU A 30 -0.42 -12.60 6.19
CA GLU A 30 0.72 -13.50 6.22
C GLU A 30 0.53 -14.56 7.30
N TYR A 31 1.01 -15.78 7.02
CA TYR A 31 1.12 -16.79 8.06
C TYR A 31 2.16 -16.38 9.09
N LYS A 32 1.75 -16.33 10.35
CA LYS A 32 2.65 -16.15 11.48
C LYS A 32 2.36 -17.23 12.50
N GLU A 33 3.40 -17.99 12.87
CA GLU A 33 3.27 -19.07 13.85
C GLU A 33 3.19 -18.54 15.30
N CYS A 34 2.29 -17.58 15.52
CA CYS A 34 2.02 -16.94 16.79
C CYS A 34 0.61 -17.31 17.23
N ALA A 35 0.47 -17.78 18.48
CA ALA A 35 -0.85 -17.96 19.07
C ALA A 35 -1.40 -16.58 19.44
N ILE A 36 -2.62 -16.30 19.02
CA ILE A 36 -3.28 -15.03 19.30
C ILE A 36 -3.84 -15.03 20.73
N LEU A 37 -3.74 -13.88 21.40
CA LEU A 37 -4.28 -13.68 22.74
C LEU A 37 -5.79 -13.90 22.75
N SER A 38 -6.33 -14.34 23.89
CA SER A 38 -7.77 -14.57 24.03
C SER A 38 -8.62 -13.33 23.75
N SER A 39 -8.08 -12.11 23.81
CA SER A 39 -8.77 -10.84 23.55
C SER A 39 -9.02 -10.54 22.07
N ILE A 40 -8.49 -11.36 21.17
CA ILE A 40 -8.71 -11.26 19.73
C ILE A 40 -9.47 -12.49 19.25
N ALA A 41 -10.51 -12.27 18.46
CA ALA A 41 -11.27 -13.32 17.80
C ALA A 41 -10.75 -13.54 16.38
N ILE A 42 -10.71 -14.81 15.95
CA ILE A 42 -10.37 -15.21 14.58
C ILE A 42 -11.67 -15.62 13.88
N PHE A 43 -12.00 -14.91 12.80
CA PHE A 43 -13.08 -15.28 11.88
C PHE A 43 -12.47 -15.84 10.60
N ARG A 44 -12.66 -17.13 10.37
CA ARG A 44 -12.16 -17.81 9.18
C ARG A 44 -13.28 -17.89 8.13
N PRO A 45 -13.25 -17.08 7.07
CA PRO A 45 -14.26 -17.13 6.03
C PRO A 45 -14.18 -18.47 5.26
N ASN A 46 -15.33 -18.97 4.82
CA ASN A 46 -15.36 -19.99 3.77
C ASN A 46 -15.32 -19.28 2.42
N ASN A 47 -14.18 -19.36 1.73
CA ASN A 47 -13.93 -18.64 0.47
C ASN A 47 -14.86 -19.05 -0.68
N ASN A 48 -15.58 -20.18 -0.56
CA ASN A 48 -16.61 -20.59 -1.51
C ASN A 48 -17.94 -19.85 -1.30
N ILE A 49 -18.13 -19.20 -0.15
CA ILE A 49 -19.36 -18.51 0.24
C ILE A 49 -19.12 -16.99 0.29
N ILE A 50 -18.02 -16.57 0.92
CA ILE A 50 -17.74 -15.16 1.19
C ILE A 50 -16.29 -14.80 0.89
N VAL A 51 -16.13 -13.69 0.17
CA VAL A 51 -14.81 -13.07 -0.07
C VAL A 51 -14.32 -12.41 1.24
N PRO A 52 -13.06 -12.65 1.69
CA PRO A 52 -12.55 -12.13 2.96
C PRO A 52 -12.70 -10.60 3.13
N GLU A 53 -12.46 -9.83 2.07
CA GLU A 53 -12.64 -8.38 2.06
C GLU A 53 -14.10 -8.00 2.35
N ILE A 54 -15.06 -8.71 1.78
CA ILE A 54 -16.49 -8.45 2.03
C ILE A 54 -16.81 -8.69 3.51
N LEU A 55 -16.29 -9.76 4.11
CA LEU A 55 -16.46 -10.01 5.54
C LEU A 55 -15.83 -8.90 6.40
N LEU A 56 -14.62 -8.44 6.04
CA LEU A 56 -13.95 -7.32 6.70
C LEU A 56 -14.84 -6.07 6.71
N TYR A 57 -15.37 -5.68 5.55
CA TYR A 57 -16.19 -4.46 5.43
C TYR A 57 -17.55 -4.60 6.10
N LEU A 58 -18.18 -5.77 6.06
CA LEU A 58 -19.42 -6.04 6.80
C LEU A 58 -19.21 -5.87 8.30
N LEU A 59 -18.14 -6.45 8.87
CA LEU A 59 -17.84 -6.30 10.30
C LEU A 59 -17.51 -4.87 10.72
N LYS A 60 -17.06 -4.02 9.78
CA LYS A 60 -16.81 -2.59 9.99
C LYS A 60 -18.05 -1.72 9.83
N GLN A 61 -19.14 -2.25 9.29
CA GLN A 61 -20.34 -1.48 9.03
C GLN A 61 -20.97 -0.98 10.34
N PRO A 62 -21.35 0.32 10.44
CA PRO A 62 -21.88 0.88 11.69
C PRO A 62 -23.14 0.17 12.21
N SER A 63 -24.02 -0.29 11.32
CA SER A 63 -25.22 -1.03 11.69
C SER A 63 -24.88 -2.37 12.33
N ILE A 64 -23.93 -3.11 11.75
CA ILE A 64 -23.45 -4.39 12.31
C ILE A 64 -22.80 -4.14 13.68
N LYS A 65 -21.90 -3.15 13.77
CA LYS A 65 -21.26 -2.81 15.04
C LYS A 65 -22.26 -2.47 16.15
N LYS A 66 -23.32 -1.71 15.81
CA LYS A 66 -24.40 -1.38 16.75
C LYS A 66 -25.15 -2.64 17.20
N ASP A 67 -25.59 -3.46 16.25
CA ASP A 67 -26.32 -4.69 16.52
C ASP A 67 -25.49 -5.68 17.36
N VAL A 68 -24.19 -5.80 17.09
CA VAL A 68 -23.24 -6.55 17.92
C VAL A 68 -23.17 -5.98 19.34
N GLY A 69 -23.08 -4.67 19.48
CA GLY A 69 -23.04 -3.98 20.78
C GLY A 69 -24.29 -4.22 21.62
N ASP A 70 -25.46 -4.19 20.99
CA ASP A 70 -26.75 -4.28 21.68
C ASP A 70 -27.09 -5.74 22.06
N ASN A 71 -26.71 -6.72 21.24
CA ASN A 71 -27.20 -8.10 21.36
C ASN A 71 -26.13 -9.16 21.67
N TYR A 72 -24.86 -8.87 21.47
CA TYR A 72 -23.78 -9.89 21.51
C TYR A 72 -22.57 -9.48 22.37
N VAL A 73 -22.64 -8.33 23.04
CA VAL A 73 -21.63 -7.86 23.98
C VAL A 73 -22.13 -8.06 25.41
N SER A 74 -21.22 -8.52 26.28
CA SER A 74 -21.49 -8.68 27.71
C SER A 74 -20.37 -8.06 28.55
N GLY A 75 -20.64 -7.83 29.83
CA GLY A 75 -19.68 -7.24 30.77
C GLY A 75 -19.75 -5.72 30.81
N SER A 76 -20.04 -5.16 31.99
CA SER A 76 -20.22 -3.71 32.17
C SER A 76 -18.87 -2.97 32.28
N ALA A 77 -17.91 -3.49 33.04
CA ALA A 77 -16.59 -2.86 33.22
C ALA A 77 -15.63 -3.12 32.05
N LEU A 78 -15.72 -4.30 31.43
CA LEU A 78 -14.97 -4.66 30.24
C LEU A 78 -15.94 -5.32 29.26
N PRO A 79 -16.42 -4.59 28.23
CA PRO A 79 -17.34 -5.13 27.25
C PRO A 79 -16.63 -6.17 26.37
N ARG A 80 -17.26 -7.33 26.15
CA ARG A 80 -16.67 -8.46 25.44
C ARG A 80 -17.68 -9.10 24.50
N ILE A 81 -17.28 -9.37 23.27
CA ILE A 81 -18.11 -10.16 22.33
C ILE A 81 -18.22 -11.60 22.85
N VAL A 82 -19.45 -12.07 23.03
CA VAL A 82 -19.75 -13.46 23.37
C VAL A 82 -19.77 -14.28 22.08
N LEU A 83 -18.64 -14.88 21.74
CA LEU A 83 -18.47 -15.64 20.48
C LEU A 83 -19.49 -16.77 20.29
N LYS A 84 -19.99 -17.36 21.37
CA LYS A 84 -21.03 -18.41 21.32
C LYS A 84 -22.32 -17.88 20.69
N ASP A 85 -22.71 -16.66 21.04
CA ASP A 85 -23.95 -16.04 20.55
C ASP A 85 -23.71 -15.39 19.20
N PHE A 86 -22.55 -14.75 19.01
CA PHE A 86 -22.20 -14.12 17.74
C PHE A 86 -22.11 -15.12 16.57
N LYS A 87 -21.86 -16.42 16.84
CA LYS A 87 -21.95 -17.48 15.83
C LYS A 87 -23.34 -17.63 15.20
N LYS A 88 -24.40 -17.13 15.85
CA LYS A 88 -25.79 -17.18 15.36
C LYS A 88 -26.15 -15.93 14.56
N TYR A 89 -25.24 -14.97 14.46
CA TYR A 89 -25.46 -13.72 13.74
C TYR A 89 -25.72 -13.99 12.25
N THR A 90 -26.77 -13.38 11.71
CA THR A 90 -27.15 -13.51 10.30
C THR A 90 -27.11 -12.16 9.62
N PHE A 91 -26.57 -12.11 8.40
CA PHE A 91 -26.58 -10.93 7.55
C PHE A 91 -26.91 -11.33 6.11
N ILE A 92 -27.38 -10.35 5.34
CA ILE A 92 -27.63 -10.53 3.91
C ILE A 92 -26.29 -10.53 3.18
N LEU A 93 -26.05 -11.55 2.37
CA LEU A 93 -24.84 -11.68 1.57
C LEU A 93 -25.21 -11.64 0.08
N PRO A 94 -24.57 -10.77 -0.73
CA PRO A 94 -24.82 -10.76 -2.16
C PRO A 94 -24.22 -12.00 -2.84
N PRO A 95 -24.67 -12.33 -4.07
CA PRO A 95 -24.11 -13.44 -4.84
C PRO A 95 -22.60 -13.30 -5.05
N MET A 96 -21.89 -14.43 -5.18
CA MET A 96 -20.43 -14.46 -5.32
C MET A 96 -19.90 -13.55 -6.44
N VAL A 97 -20.62 -13.47 -7.56
CA VAL A 97 -20.26 -12.59 -8.69
C VAL A 97 -20.25 -11.11 -8.28
N GLU A 98 -21.22 -10.67 -7.49
CA GLU A 98 -21.28 -9.30 -6.98
C GLU A 98 -20.21 -9.05 -5.92
N GLN A 99 -19.97 -10.02 -5.04
CA GLN A 99 -18.89 -9.93 -4.04
C GLN A 99 -17.53 -9.69 -4.70
N ILE A 100 -17.20 -10.41 -5.78
CA ILE A 100 -15.95 -10.25 -6.52
C ILE A 100 -15.87 -8.86 -7.16
N LYS A 101 -16.96 -8.38 -7.77
CA LYS A 101 -17.02 -7.02 -8.36
C LYS A 101 -16.78 -5.95 -7.31
N ILE A 102 -17.48 -6.04 -6.17
CA ILE A 102 -17.33 -5.11 -5.06
C ILE A 102 -15.91 -5.16 -4.50
N SER A 103 -15.37 -6.36 -4.25
CA SER A 103 -14.01 -6.54 -3.75
C SER A 103 -12.96 -5.93 -4.68
N THR A 104 -13.12 -6.09 -6.00
CA THR A 104 -12.21 -5.48 -6.99
C THR A 104 -12.20 -3.95 -6.90
N ILE A 105 -13.37 -3.32 -6.80
CA ILE A 105 -13.48 -1.86 -6.66
C ILE A 105 -12.84 -1.40 -5.34
N LEU A 106 -13.14 -2.09 -4.24
CA LEU A 106 -12.61 -1.76 -2.91
C LEU A 106 -11.09 -1.93 -2.87
N HIS A 107 -10.55 -2.94 -3.55
CA HIS A 107 -9.12 -3.17 -3.66
C HIS A 107 -8.43 -1.98 -4.36
N GLU A 108 -8.95 -1.52 -5.49
CA GLU A 108 -8.40 -0.38 -6.22
C GLU A 108 -8.44 0.92 -5.40
N ILE A 109 -9.54 1.16 -4.69
CA ILE A 109 -9.66 2.32 -3.80
C ILE A 109 -8.62 2.22 -2.66
N THR A 110 -8.54 1.07 -1.99
CA THR A 110 -7.62 0.85 -0.87
C THR A 110 -6.17 0.98 -1.32
N ARG A 111 -5.83 0.47 -2.52
CA ARG A 111 -4.52 0.64 -3.12
C ARG A 111 -4.16 2.10 -3.33
N LYS A 112 -5.07 2.92 -3.87
CA LYS A 112 -4.83 4.36 -4.05
C LYS A 112 -4.63 5.08 -2.72
N ILE A 113 -5.43 4.75 -1.71
CA ILE A 113 -5.27 5.30 -0.36
C ILE A 113 -3.88 4.96 0.18
N GLN A 114 -3.44 3.71 0.03
CA GLN A 114 -2.12 3.27 0.49
C GLN A 114 -0.99 4.05 -0.20
N VAL A 115 -1.01 4.16 -1.52
CA VAL A 115 0.00 4.90 -2.30
C VAL A 115 0.08 6.36 -1.84
N ASN A 116 -1.07 7.04 -1.73
CA ASN A 116 -1.10 8.44 -1.30
C ASN A 116 -0.61 8.59 0.14
N THR A 117 -0.95 7.65 1.02
CA THR A 117 -0.51 7.68 2.43
C THR A 117 0.99 7.52 2.54
N ASP A 118 1.59 6.64 1.72
CA ASP A 118 3.03 6.43 1.72
C ASP A 118 3.77 7.62 1.11
N GLU A 119 3.22 8.26 0.07
CA GLU A 119 3.76 9.51 -0.47
C GLU A 119 3.73 10.64 0.58
N ILE A 120 2.62 10.81 1.30
CA ILE A 120 2.51 11.78 2.39
C ILE A 120 3.57 11.53 3.46
N LYS A 121 3.83 10.26 3.83
CA LYS A 121 4.88 9.92 4.80
C LYS A 121 6.27 10.32 4.29
N VAL A 122 6.60 9.96 3.05
CA VAL A 122 7.90 10.29 2.45
C VAL A 122 8.10 11.80 2.39
N LEU A 123 7.09 12.54 1.92
CA LEU A 123 7.16 14.00 1.84
C LEU A 123 7.29 14.65 3.22
N SER A 124 6.58 14.13 4.23
CA SER A 124 6.67 14.62 5.60
C SER A 124 8.05 14.36 6.20
N SER A 125 8.58 13.14 6.06
CA SER A 125 9.92 12.79 6.52
C SER A 125 11.01 13.62 5.82
N LEU A 126 10.86 13.84 4.51
CA LEU A 126 11.79 14.68 3.76
C LEU A 126 11.74 16.13 4.24
N ARG A 127 10.55 16.69 4.45
CA ARG A 127 10.37 18.03 5.01
C ARG A 127 11.05 18.15 6.37
N ASP A 128 10.79 17.20 7.27
CA ASP A 128 11.31 17.22 8.64
C ASP A 128 12.83 17.06 8.68
N TYR A 129 13.41 16.36 7.70
CA TYR A 129 14.85 16.27 7.52
C TYR A 129 15.47 17.54 6.90
N LEU A 130 14.84 18.12 5.88
CA LEU A 130 15.39 19.27 5.16
C LEU A 130 15.26 20.58 5.93
N LEU A 131 14.16 20.79 6.66
CA LEU A 131 13.90 22.05 7.35
C LEU A 131 15.03 22.46 8.31
N PRO A 132 15.53 21.60 9.23
CA PRO A 132 16.63 21.96 10.10
C PRO A 132 17.92 22.31 9.33
N LYS A 133 18.20 21.59 8.23
CA LYS A 133 19.39 21.80 7.40
C LYS A 133 19.33 23.07 6.56
N LEU A 134 18.12 23.47 6.16
CA LEU A 134 17.88 24.74 5.48
C LEU A 134 17.98 25.92 6.45
N ILE A 135 17.41 25.80 7.65
CA ILE A 135 17.43 26.86 8.67
C ILE A 135 18.84 27.07 9.22
N SER A 136 19.61 26.00 9.44
CA SER A 136 21.01 26.08 9.86
C SER A 136 21.97 26.58 8.77
N GLY A 137 21.50 26.66 7.51
CA GLY A 137 22.32 27.04 6.36
C GLY A 137 23.30 25.95 5.90
N GLU A 138 23.26 24.74 6.48
CA GLU A 138 24.01 23.57 6.01
C GLU A 138 23.70 23.25 4.54
N ILE A 139 22.44 23.47 4.14
CA ILE A 139 21.98 23.32 2.76
C ILE A 139 21.50 24.67 2.26
N SER A 140 22.04 25.09 1.12
CA SER A 140 21.57 26.29 0.40
C SER A 140 20.67 25.90 -0.77
N VAL A 141 19.54 26.60 -0.90
CA VAL A 141 18.53 26.35 -1.95
C VAL A 141 19.13 26.46 -3.34
N SER A 142 20.04 27.41 -3.57
CA SER A 142 20.72 27.62 -4.86
C SER A 142 21.63 26.45 -5.24
N LYS A 143 22.34 25.85 -4.28
CA LYS A 143 23.14 24.63 -4.52
C LYS A 143 22.24 23.42 -4.85
N MET A 144 21.08 23.32 -4.19
CA MET A 144 20.12 22.25 -4.45
C MET A 144 19.50 22.34 -5.85
N LEU A 145 19.12 23.53 -6.32
CA LEU A 145 18.52 23.73 -7.64
C LEU A 145 19.45 23.29 -8.77
N VAL A 146 20.75 23.56 -8.64
CA VAL A 146 21.76 23.14 -9.60
C VAL A 146 21.89 21.61 -9.60
N ALA A 147 21.99 20.99 -8.43
CA ALA A 147 22.09 19.53 -8.30
C ALA A 147 20.83 18.80 -8.82
N LEU A 148 19.63 19.35 -8.58
CA LEU A 148 18.38 18.80 -9.08
C LEU A 148 18.30 18.85 -10.60
N ASN A 149 18.74 19.94 -11.24
CA ASN A 149 18.77 20.03 -12.70
C ASN A 149 19.67 18.96 -13.33
N TYR A 150 20.87 18.74 -12.78
CA TYR A 150 21.76 17.68 -13.26
C TYR A 150 21.16 16.28 -13.05
N CYS A 151 20.60 16.03 -11.87
CA CYS A 151 19.99 14.74 -11.56
C CYS A 151 18.75 14.44 -12.43
N LEU A 152 17.93 15.47 -12.71
CA LEU A 152 16.78 15.36 -13.60
C LEU A 152 17.21 15.12 -15.05
N SER A 153 18.28 15.78 -15.53
CA SER A 153 18.82 15.50 -16.87
C SER A 153 19.33 14.07 -16.96
N ASP A 154 20.06 13.59 -15.95
CA ASP A 154 20.57 12.21 -15.94
C ASP A 154 19.45 11.18 -15.86
N TYR A 155 18.42 11.43 -15.05
CA TYR A 155 17.26 10.55 -14.94
C TYR A 155 16.47 10.49 -16.26
N LEU A 156 16.24 11.63 -16.93
CA LEU A 156 15.58 11.67 -18.24
C LEU A 156 16.39 10.92 -19.31
N ILE A 157 17.72 11.04 -19.30
CA ILE A 157 18.61 10.28 -20.20
C ILE A 157 18.50 8.79 -19.93
N GLN A 158 18.57 8.36 -18.68
CA GLN A 158 18.43 6.93 -18.32
C GLN A 158 17.04 6.38 -18.64
N PHE A 159 15.99 7.16 -18.39
CA PHE A 159 14.61 6.79 -18.71
C PHE A 159 14.41 6.63 -20.21
N TYR A 160 14.89 7.59 -21.01
CA TYR A 160 14.86 7.52 -22.48
C TYR A 160 15.64 6.31 -23.00
N HIS A 161 16.81 6.02 -22.43
CA HIS A 161 17.61 4.84 -22.80
C HIS A 161 16.86 3.53 -22.50
N ARG A 162 16.21 3.41 -21.34
CA ARG A 162 15.38 2.25 -20.99
C ARG A 162 14.16 2.09 -21.90
N LEU A 163 13.50 3.18 -22.26
CA LEU A 163 12.41 3.19 -23.24
C LEU A 163 12.90 2.73 -24.62
N LYS A 164 14.02 3.28 -25.10
CA LYS A 164 14.62 2.91 -26.38
C LYS A 164 15.00 1.43 -26.44
N ILE A 165 15.56 0.88 -25.37
CA ILE A 165 15.84 -0.56 -25.26
C ILE A 165 14.57 -1.41 -25.32
N LYS A 166 13.51 -1.02 -24.58
CA LYS A 166 12.22 -1.75 -24.59
C LYS A 166 11.54 -1.70 -25.96
N PHE A 167 11.61 -0.57 -26.67
CA PHE A 167 11.02 -0.42 -28.01
C PHE A 167 11.83 -1.07 -29.13
N ALA A 168 13.17 -1.15 -28.98
CA ALA A 168 14.03 -1.86 -29.94
C ALA A 168 13.74 -3.36 -30.03
N GLN A 169 13.09 -3.95 -29.03
CA GLN A 169 12.69 -5.37 -28.99
C GLN A 169 11.38 -5.66 -29.75
N PHE A 170 10.67 -4.63 -30.22
CA PHE A 170 9.37 -4.76 -30.90
C PHE A 170 9.36 -4.18 -32.33
N LEU A 171 10.51 -3.75 -32.87
CA LEU A 171 10.62 -3.30 -34.25
C LEU A 171 10.92 -4.47 -35.19
N PRO A 172 10.13 -4.69 -36.26
CA PRO A 172 10.50 -5.64 -37.31
C PRO A 172 11.79 -5.21 -38.01
N VAL A 173 12.63 -6.19 -38.35
CA VAL A 173 14.00 -6.05 -38.89
C VAL A 173 14.06 -5.27 -40.24
N SER A 174 12.93 -4.95 -40.86
CA SER A 174 12.85 -4.41 -42.22
C SER A 174 12.80 -2.87 -42.34
N LEU A 175 13.13 -2.11 -41.29
CA LEU A 175 13.22 -0.63 -41.37
C LEU A 175 14.58 -0.11 -40.89
N HIS A 176 15.67 -0.75 -41.33
CA HIS A 176 17.05 -0.31 -41.02
C HIS A 176 17.64 0.74 -41.99
N SER A 177 16.86 1.26 -42.95
CA SER A 177 17.43 2.13 -44.00
C SER A 177 16.57 3.34 -44.38
N GLN A 178 15.88 3.97 -43.44
CA GLN A 178 15.42 5.36 -43.65
C GLN A 178 15.67 6.22 -42.41
N GLU A 179 16.39 7.29 -42.66
CA GLU A 179 16.89 8.30 -41.74
C GLU A 179 15.79 8.84 -40.81
N TYR A 180 16.05 8.81 -39.52
CA TYR A 180 15.40 9.67 -38.53
C TYR A 180 16.50 10.39 -37.74
N GLN A 181 16.95 11.52 -38.27
CA GLN A 181 17.52 12.62 -37.48
C GLN A 181 16.31 13.37 -36.88
N PRO A 182 16.17 13.46 -35.55
CA PRO A 182 16.78 14.60 -34.89
C PRO A 182 17.31 14.34 -33.46
N LEU A 183 18.04 15.33 -32.94
CA LEU A 183 18.53 15.55 -31.56
C LEU A 183 19.96 15.12 -31.17
N ASN A 184 20.86 14.89 -32.13
CA ASN A 184 22.30 14.87 -31.82
C ASN A 184 22.85 16.25 -31.40
N HIS A 185 22.14 17.34 -31.66
CA HIS A 185 22.59 18.69 -31.32
C HIS A 185 22.55 18.99 -29.80
N LEU A 186 21.70 18.28 -29.03
CA LEU A 186 21.65 18.38 -27.57
C LEU A 186 22.68 17.46 -26.88
N TYR A 187 22.98 16.30 -27.47
CA TYR A 187 24.04 15.41 -26.98
C TYR A 187 25.43 16.04 -27.09
N HIS A 188 25.72 16.75 -28.18
CA HIS A 188 27.01 17.43 -28.35
C HIS A 188 27.18 18.62 -27.40
N PHE A 189 26.09 19.32 -27.04
CA PHE A 189 26.14 20.44 -26.11
C PHE A 189 26.30 20.01 -24.65
N CYS A 190 25.80 18.82 -24.29
CA CYS A 190 25.93 18.26 -22.94
C CYS A 190 27.33 17.68 -22.69
N LEU A 191 27.93 17.01 -23.69
CA LEU A 191 29.28 16.44 -23.60
C LEU A 191 30.40 17.50 -23.61
N LEU A 192 30.17 18.67 -24.22
CA LEU A 192 31.16 19.76 -24.23
C LEU A 192 31.30 20.47 -22.87
N ASN A 193 30.30 20.39 -21.99
CA ASN A 193 30.36 20.99 -20.65
C ASN A 193 30.90 20.05 -19.55
N GLN A 194 31.31 18.81 -19.90
CA GLN A 194 31.89 17.85 -18.95
C GLN A 194 33.41 18.02 -18.73
N LYS A 195 34.07 19.05 -19.29
CA LYS A 195 35.54 19.20 -19.24
C LYS A 195 36.13 20.27 -18.30
N GLN A 196 35.36 20.83 -17.35
CA GLN A 196 35.94 21.69 -16.31
C GLN A 196 35.38 21.41 -14.92
N CYS A 197 35.73 20.26 -14.36
CA CYS A 197 35.84 20.10 -12.91
C CYS A 197 37.19 19.42 -12.64
N HIS A 198 38.22 20.24 -12.44
CA HIS A 198 39.51 19.78 -11.94
C HIS A 198 39.32 19.22 -10.52
N PHE A 199 39.77 17.98 -10.32
CA PHE A 199 40.14 17.48 -9.01
C PHE A 199 41.35 18.28 -8.50
N LEU A 200 41.24 18.86 -7.32
CA LEU A 200 42.36 19.11 -6.42
C LEU A 200 41.97 18.59 -5.04
N TYR A 201 42.93 17.93 -4.40
CA TYR A 201 42.91 17.48 -3.01
C TYR A 201 42.60 18.63 -2.04
#